data_AF-A0A850H7G6-F1
#
_entry.id   AF-A0A850H7G6-F1
#
_cell.length_a   1.000
_cell.length_b   1.000
_cell.length_c   1.000
_cell.angle_alpha   90.00
_cell.angle_beta   90.00
_cell.angle_gamma   90.00
#
_symmetry.space_group_name_H-M   'P 1'
#
loop_
_entity.id
_entity.type
_entity.pdbx_description
1 polymer ?
#
loop_
_entity_poly.entity_id
_entity_poly.type
_entity_poly.pdbx_seq_one_letter_code
_entity_poly.pdbx_strand_id
1 'polypeptide(L)'
;MSSVDPKSFNTPKSEIFAPDQVDNIARAVLTLTREVAVLSDRVMVLEEVLGQKGVDVREAVDTYQPSEEFQARADASTQLILKNVIAALQGADGGD
;
A
#
# COMPACT_ATOMS: atom_id res chain seq x y z
N MET A 1 -39.56 33.42 -9.46
CA MET A 1 -39.24 32.36 -10.45
C MET A 1 -37.77 32.03 -10.26
N SER A 2 -37.49 30.85 -9.68
CA SER A 2 -36.15 30.45 -9.24
C SER A 2 -35.19 30.28 -10.43
N SER A 3 -33.99 30.87 -10.30
CA SER A 3 -32.86 30.67 -11.19
C SER A 3 -32.27 29.28 -10.94
N VAL A 4 -32.42 28.39 -11.91
CA VAL A 4 -31.74 27.09 -11.93
C VAL A 4 -30.46 27.28 -12.73
N ASP A 5 -29.31 27.06 -12.08
CA ASP A 5 -27.99 27.10 -12.74
C ASP A 5 -27.86 25.88 -13.67
N PRO A 6 -27.73 26.08 -15.00
CA PRO A 6 -27.68 24.98 -15.97
C PRO A 6 -26.41 24.11 -15.86
N LYS A 7 -25.43 24.48 -15.03
CA LYS A 7 -24.22 23.69 -14.78
C LYS A 7 -24.28 22.82 -13.53
N SER A 8 -25.42 22.78 -12.81
CA SER A 8 -25.56 21.99 -11.59
C SER A 8 -25.69 20.47 -11.82
N PHE A 9 -25.76 20.02 -13.06
CA PHE A 9 -25.88 18.62 -13.40
C PHE A 9 -24.51 18.06 -13.76
N ASN A 10 -24.07 17.08 -12.97
CA ASN A 10 -22.95 16.18 -13.23
C ASN A 10 -21.59 16.53 -12.59
N THR A 11 -21.58 16.79 -11.28
CA THR A 11 -20.44 16.36 -10.45
C THR A 11 -20.89 15.10 -9.70
N PRO A 12 -20.43 13.89 -10.06
CA PRO A 12 -20.68 12.74 -9.21
C PRO A 12 -20.03 13.05 -7.85
N LYS A 13 -20.85 13.22 -6.81
CA LYS A 13 -20.39 13.32 -5.43
C LYS A 13 -19.89 11.93 -5.01
N SER A 14 -18.73 11.56 -5.52
CA SER A 14 -17.95 10.45 -5.03
C SER A 14 -16.97 11.02 -4.01
N GLU A 15 -17.49 11.49 -2.87
CA GLU A 15 -16.64 11.54 -1.68
C GLU A 15 -16.40 10.08 -1.30
N ILE A 16 -15.31 9.50 -1.81
CA ILE A 16 -14.90 8.12 -1.47
C ILE A 16 -14.75 7.99 0.04
N PHE A 17 -14.43 9.10 0.71
CA PHE A 17 -14.27 9.21 2.14
C PHE A 17 -15.00 10.46 2.66
N ALA A 18 -15.68 10.32 3.79
CA ALA A 18 -16.29 11.45 4.48
C ALA A 18 -15.20 12.39 5.05
N PRO A 19 -15.49 13.68 5.27
CA PRO A 19 -14.48 14.65 5.75
C PRO A 19 -13.77 14.25 7.05
N ASP A 20 -14.47 13.56 7.95
CA ASP A 20 -13.94 13.02 9.22
C ASP A 20 -13.05 11.77 9.05
N GLN A 21 -13.13 11.11 7.89
CA GLN A 21 -12.28 9.96 7.54
C GLN A 21 -10.94 10.38 6.91
N VAL A 22 -10.82 11.62 6.43
CA VAL A 22 -9.61 12.14 5.77
C VAL A 22 -8.40 12.11 6.71
N ASP A 23 -8.59 12.48 7.97
CA ASP A 23 -7.52 12.46 8.98
C ASP A 23 -7.04 11.04 9.28
N ASN A 24 -7.96 10.07 9.32
CA ASN A 24 -7.62 8.66 9.54
C ASN A 24 -6.80 8.11 8.36
N ILE A 25 -7.14 8.49 7.13
CA ILE A 25 -6.38 8.12 5.93
C ILE A 25 -5.02 8.77 5.93
N ALA A 26 -4.92 10.06 6.29
CA ALA A 26 -3.64 10.75 6.39
C ALA A 26 -2.71 10.03 7.38
N ARG A 27 -3.22 9.62 8.55
CA ARG A 27 -2.46 8.82 9.53
C ARG A 27 -2.07 7.45 8.98
N ALA A 28 -2.97 6.76 8.28
CA ALA A 28 -2.69 5.47 7.67
C ALA A 28 -1.60 5.56 6.59
N VAL A 29 -1.65 6.58 5.72
CA VAL A 29 -0.64 6.84 4.69
C VAL A 29 0.70 7.14 5.34
N LEU A 30 0.77 8.03 6.33
CA LEU A 30 2.02 8.33 7.03
C LEU A 30 2.63 7.09 7.70
N THR A 31 1.78 6.25 8.29
CA THR A 31 2.20 4.99 8.90
C THR A 31 2.75 4.04 7.84
N LEU A 32 2.02 3.86 6.73
CA LEU A 32 2.47 3.02 5.63
C LEU A 32 3.79 3.51 5.02
N THR A 33 3.96 4.82 4.83
CA THR A 33 5.22 5.40 4.35
C THR A 33 6.38 5.07 5.29
N ARG A 34 6.17 5.15 6.61
CA ARG A 34 7.18 4.77 7.59
C ARG A 34 7.55 3.29 7.48
N GLU A 35 6.56 2.42 7.39
CA GLU A 35 6.80 0.97 7.27
C GLU A 35 7.52 0.61 5.96
N VAL A 36 7.18 1.28 4.85
CA VAL A 36 7.91 1.13 3.57
C VAL A 36 9.36 1.56 3.72
N ALA A 37 9.63 2.70 4.37
CA ALA A 37 10.99 3.16 4.61
C ALA A 37 11.79 2.16 5.46
N VAL A 38 11.19 1.62 6.54
CA VAL A 38 11.80 0.59 7.38
C VAL A 38 12.10 -0.68 6.57
N LEU A 39 11.18 -1.10 5.69
CA LEU A 39 11.40 -2.27 4.84
C LEU A 39 12.55 -2.03 3.86
N SER A 40 12.62 -0.86 3.22
CA SER A 40 13.72 -0.48 2.34
C SER A 40 15.06 -0.49 3.07
N ASP A 41 15.15 0.11 4.27
CA ASP A 41 16.35 0.08 5.09
C ASP A 41 16.78 -1.36 5.42
N ARG A 42 15.81 -2.23 5.77
CA ARG A 42 16.11 -3.64 6.07
C ARG A 42 16.64 -4.40 4.85
N VAL A 43 16.17 -4.09 3.64
CA VAL A 43 16.69 -4.69 2.40
C VAL A 43 18.13 -4.21 2.15
N MET A 44 18.41 -2.91 2.29
CA MET A 44 19.78 -2.38 2.18
C MET A 44 20.73 -3.01 3.19
N VAL A 45 20.30 -3.17 4.44
CA VAL A 45 21.09 -3.85 5.48
C VAL A 45 21.29 -5.33 5.14
N LEU A 46 20.29 -6.02 4.59
CA LEU A 46 20.41 -7.41 4.17
C LEU A 46 21.45 -7.56 3.05
N GLU A 47 21.40 -6.71 2.04
CA GLU A 47 22.38 -6.67 0.95
C GLU A 47 23.80 -6.43 1.46
N GLU A 48 23.96 -5.49 2.40
CA GLU A 48 25.24 -5.19 3.03
C GLU A 48 25.78 -6.38 3.83
N VAL A 49 24.94 -7.00 4.66
CA VAL A 49 25.32 -8.18 5.47
C VAL A 49 25.66 -9.38 4.58
N LEU A 50 24.96 -9.57 3.46
CA LEU A 50 25.28 -10.61 2.47
C LEU A 50 26.61 -10.32 1.78
N GLY A 51 26.85 -9.07 1.38
CA GLY A 51 28.12 -8.63 0.79
C GLY A 51 29.31 -8.86 1.73
N GLN A 52 29.16 -8.56 3.02
CA GLN A 52 30.18 -8.85 4.05
C GLN A 52 30.49 -10.34 4.20
N LYS A 53 29.55 -11.23 3.83
CA LYS A 53 29.72 -12.69 3.80
C LYS A 53 30.20 -13.20 2.43
N GLY A 54 30.56 -12.31 1.51
CA GLY A 54 31.04 -12.63 0.17
C GLY A 54 29.92 -12.96 -0.83
N VAL A 55 28.66 -12.64 -0.52
CA VAL A 55 27.52 -12.83 -1.41
C VAL A 55 27.05 -11.44 -1.88
N ASP A 56 27.58 -10.95 -2.99
CA ASP A 56 27.15 -9.67 -3.55
C ASP A 56 25.86 -9.86 -4.36
N VAL A 57 24.77 -9.28 -3.86
CA VAL A 57 23.42 -9.43 -4.44
C VAL A 57 22.85 -8.13 -4.98
N ARG A 58 23.54 -6.99 -4.84
CA ARG A 58 22.95 -5.67 -5.16
C ARG A 58 22.48 -5.59 -6.61
N GLU A 59 23.36 -5.91 -7.55
CA GLU A 59 23.00 -5.95 -8.99
C GLU A 59 21.98 -7.05 -9.29
N ALA A 60 22.09 -8.20 -8.60
CA ALA A 60 21.18 -9.31 -8.80
C ALA A 60 19.75 -8.97 -8.37
N VAL A 61 19.55 -8.20 -7.29
CA VAL A 61 18.22 -7.75 -6.83
C VAL A 61 17.54 -6.89 -7.89
N ASP A 62 18.26 -5.95 -8.49
CA ASP A 62 17.72 -5.05 -9.52
C ASP A 62 17.42 -5.74 -10.86
N THR A 63 18.14 -6.81 -11.16
CA THR A 63 18.05 -7.52 -12.45
C THR A 63 17.32 -8.87 -12.36
N TYR A 64 16.92 -9.29 -11.17
CA TYR A 64 16.29 -10.59 -10.94
C TYR A 64 14.98 -10.70 -11.72
N GLN A 65 14.89 -11.76 -12.52
CA GLN A 65 13.67 -12.15 -13.20
C GLN A 65 13.04 -13.34 -12.45
N PRO A 66 11.89 -13.16 -11.80
CA PRO A 66 11.25 -14.23 -11.07
C PRO A 66 10.75 -15.32 -12.02
N SER A 67 10.84 -16.58 -11.59
CA SER A 67 10.11 -17.66 -12.26
C SER A 67 8.60 -17.47 -12.09
N GLU A 68 7.80 -18.10 -12.96
CA GLU A 68 6.34 -18.10 -12.86
C GLU A 68 5.87 -18.63 -11.48
N GLU A 69 6.51 -19.68 -10.97
CA GLU A 69 6.22 -20.25 -9.66
C GLU A 69 6.52 -19.24 -8.53
N PHE A 70 7.68 -18.57 -8.59
CA PHE A 70 8.03 -17.57 -7.59
C PHE A 70 7.05 -16.39 -7.63
N GLN A 71 6.72 -15.90 -8.82
CA GLN A 71 5.80 -14.78 -9.00
C GLN A 71 4.41 -15.12 -8.45
N ALA A 72 3.87 -16.31 -8.77
CA ALA A 72 2.57 -16.74 -8.27
C ALA A 72 2.52 -16.77 -6.73
N ARG A 73 3.60 -17.21 -6.08
CA ARG A 73 3.72 -17.18 -4.62
C ARG A 73 3.81 -15.75 -4.06
N ALA A 74 4.56 -14.88 -4.71
CA ALA A 74 4.68 -13.47 -4.32
C ALA A 74 3.33 -12.74 -4.45
N ASP A 75 2.59 -13.01 -5.52
CA ASP A 75 1.26 -12.45 -5.76
C ASP A 75 0.26 -12.94 -4.70
N ALA A 76 0.25 -14.25 -4.40
CA ALA A 76 -0.62 -14.81 -3.35
C ALA A 76 -0.34 -14.18 -1.98
N SER A 77 0.94 -13.96 -1.64
CA SER A 77 1.32 -13.28 -0.41
C SER A 77 0.83 -11.83 -0.38
N THR A 78 1.00 -11.11 -1.49
CA THR A 78 0.53 -9.71 -1.64
C THR A 78 -1.00 -9.62 -1.51
N GLN A 79 -1.73 -10.52 -2.15
CA GLN A 79 -3.19 -10.57 -2.08
C GLN A 79 -3.71 -10.82 -0.66
N LEU A 80 -3.03 -11.68 0.12
CA LEU A 80 -3.38 -11.90 1.52
C LEU A 80 -3.19 -10.63 2.36
N ILE A 81 -2.08 -9.92 2.15
CA ILE A 81 -1.81 -8.65 2.86
C ILE A 81 -2.87 -7.61 2.49
N LEU A 82 -3.15 -7.43 1.20
CA LEU A 82 -4.16 -6.48 0.74
C LEU A 82 -5.55 -6.79 1.29
N LYS A 83 -5.94 -8.07 1.29
CA LYS A 83 -7.22 -8.52 1.87
C LYS A 83 -7.32 -8.13 3.34
N ASN A 84 -6.26 -8.33 4.12
CA ASN A 84 -6.25 -7.99 5.55
C ASN A 84 -6.31 -6.46 5.77
N VAL A 85 -5.59 -5.68 4.97
CA VAL A 85 -5.62 -4.21 5.03
C VAL A 85 -7.02 -3.69 4.68
N ILE A 86 -7.63 -4.19 3.60
CA ILE A 86 -8.98 -3.80 3.19
C ILE A 86 -10.01 -4.16 4.27
N ALA A 87 -9.92 -5.36 4.86
CA ALA A 87 -10.81 -5.77 5.95
C ALA A 87 -10.69 -4.85 7.18
N ALA A 88 -9.47 -4.45 7.54
CA ALA A 88 -9.25 -3.50 8.63
C ALA A 88 -9.81 -2.11 8.32
N LEU A 89 -9.65 -1.62 7.08
CA LEU A 89 -10.18 -0.31 6.65
C LEU A 89 -11.71 -0.30 6.52
N GLN A 90 -12.34 -1.42 6.18
CA GLN A 90 -13.79 -1.55 6.07
C GLN A 90 -14.49 -1.68 7.44
N GLY A 91 -13.74 -1.66 8.54
CA GLY A 91 -14.30 -1.75 9.87
C GLY A 91 -14.69 -3.17 10.24
N ALA A 92 -13.73 -4.10 10.21
CA ALA A 92 -13.76 -5.25 11.10
C ALA A 92 -13.46 -4.80 12.55
N ASP A 93 -14.31 -3.90 13.05
CA ASP A 93 -14.61 -3.64 14.45
C ASP A 93 -16.13 -3.42 14.50
N GLY A 94 -16.86 -4.53 14.43
CA GLY A 94 -18.06 -4.64 15.25
C GLY A 94 -17.58 -4.65 16.70
N GLY A 95 -17.40 -3.46 17.27
CA GLY A 95 -17.26 -3.24 18.70
C GLY A 95 -18.62 -2.86 19.26
N ASP A 96 -19.13 -3.73 20.13
CA ASP A 96 -20.09 -3.54 21.25
C ASP A 96 -21.10 -2.37 21.18
#